data_AF-A0A1V6GXM6-F1
#
_entry.id   AF-A0A1V6GXM6-F1
#
_cell.length_a   1.000
_cell.length_b   1.000
_cell.length_c   1.000
_cell.angle_alpha   90.00
_cell.angle_beta   90.00
_cell.angle_gamma   90.00
#
_symmetry.space_group_name_H-M   'P 1'
#
loop_
_entity.id
_entity.type
_entity.pdbx_description
1 polymer ?
#
loop_
_entity_poly.entity_id
_entity_poly.type
_entity_poly.pdbx_seq_one_letter_code
_entity_poly.pdbx_strand_id
1 'polypeptide(L)'
;MKAKAIKNGLLKAAGCVLLVSGTALAAPPLVSNVTLTQAAGSRFVTISYTLDADAIITLSVETNGVPLPPDAISTLSGDACKAVQAGNRVMTWDAGTDWPSNLTENAQARIKAWHPSYPPPVMVLDLSAGSGSSAVYPVFYYDSIEALPFGGLTNQIYRSERLVMRKIGRAAFLMGRLLSQTRSMILSKDFYAGVFEVTQGQWHKVTGDYPGFYTVERDGRPVERVSYNDIRGSTADVPSIDWPNTGYEVSPGSFLGRLRSRSGLTKVDLPTEAQWEYMCRAGTRSIFNCGSPDATKVGTYGTAQNPWLDKIARYSYNDGITRPRTADALPEVAGTAVVGSYLPNAWGLYDTLGNVMEWVLDYWPGSDVFPASGVDPAGPATGSSRIRRSGGVSDAQYVTTEFRYLESPGSASNNNLGFRIVKIID
;
A
#
# COMPACT_ATOMS: atom_id res chain seq x y z
N MET A 1 -11.66 28.63 56.24
CA MET A 1 -10.86 27.63 55.48
C MET A 1 -11.05 27.90 54.00
N LYS A 2 -9.96 28.21 53.28
CA LYS A 2 -9.99 28.73 51.90
C LYS A 2 -10.17 27.60 50.88
N ALA A 3 -11.09 27.78 49.95
CA ALA A 3 -11.29 26.93 48.78
C ALA A 3 -10.05 26.99 47.87
N LYS A 4 -9.53 25.82 47.47
CA LYS A 4 -8.36 25.67 46.60
C LYS A 4 -8.84 25.57 45.15
N ALA A 5 -8.68 26.65 44.40
CA ALA A 5 -8.96 26.70 42.97
C ALA A 5 -7.99 25.77 42.22
N ILE A 6 -8.55 24.85 41.43
CA ILE A 6 -7.82 24.02 40.48
C ILE A 6 -7.48 24.90 39.28
N LYS A 7 -6.20 25.22 39.09
CA LYS A 7 -5.72 25.94 37.91
C LYS A 7 -5.70 24.96 36.73
N ASN A 8 -6.59 25.18 35.77
CA ASN A 8 -6.49 24.60 34.42
C ASN A 8 -5.23 25.12 33.74
N GLY A 9 -4.18 24.31 33.71
CA GLY A 9 -3.00 24.55 32.89
C GLY A 9 -3.33 24.28 31.43
N LEU A 10 -3.67 25.34 30.68
CA LEU A 10 -3.63 25.32 29.22
C LEU A 10 -2.18 25.04 28.78
N LEU A 11 -1.93 23.82 28.28
CA LEU A 11 -0.72 23.56 27.49
C LEU A 11 -0.79 24.45 26.24
N LYS A 12 0.07 25.46 26.19
CA LYS A 12 0.37 26.17 24.94
C LYS A 12 1.06 25.19 23.99
N ALA A 13 0.31 24.65 23.04
CA ALA A 13 0.89 23.97 21.89
C ALA A 13 1.69 25.00 21.08
N ALA A 14 3.02 24.93 21.17
CA ALA A 14 3.89 25.65 20.25
C ALA A 14 3.72 25.00 18.86
N GLY A 15 2.86 25.59 18.04
CA GLY A 15 2.71 25.23 16.63
C GLY A 15 3.99 25.59 15.88
N CYS A 16 4.92 24.65 15.79
CA CYS A 16 6.03 24.75 14.86
C CYS A 16 5.48 24.48 13.46
N VAL A 17 5.01 25.53 12.77
CA VAL A 17 4.70 25.48 11.35
C VAL A 17 6.03 25.41 10.62
N LEU A 18 6.56 24.20 10.43
CA LEU A 18 7.64 23.95 9.48
C LEU A 18 7.04 24.11 8.09
N LEU A 19 7.28 25.27 7.48
CA LEU A 19 7.06 25.52 6.06
C LEU A 19 7.92 24.53 5.27
N VAL A 20 7.31 23.47 4.77
CA VAL A 20 7.91 22.69 3.69
C VAL A 20 7.97 23.65 2.50
N SER A 21 9.17 24.11 2.15
CA SER A 21 9.39 24.96 0.98
C SER A 21 8.80 24.26 -0.24
N GLY A 22 7.71 24.81 -0.77
CA GLY A 22 7.04 24.26 -1.95
C GLY A 22 7.98 24.36 -3.14
N THR A 23 8.56 23.24 -3.56
CA THR A 23 9.12 23.14 -4.92
C THR A 23 7.96 23.34 -5.88
N ALA A 24 8.07 24.27 -6.82
CA ALA A 24 7.08 24.46 -7.86
C ALA A 24 6.80 23.11 -8.54
N LEU A 25 5.52 22.73 -8.63
CA LEU A 25 5.12 21.50 -9.32
C LEU A 25 5.55 21.64 -10.78
N ALA A 26 6.24 20.62 -11.31
CA ALA A 26 6.52 20.57 -12.75
C ALA A 26 5.19 20.58 -13.51
N ALA A 27 5.12 21.37 -14.59
CA ALA A 27 3.94 21.38 -15.43
C ALA A 27 3.69 19.97 -16.01
N PRO A 28 2.42 19.54 -16.14
CA PRO A 28 2.14 18.28 -16.81
C PRO A 28 2.60 18.36 -18.28
N PRO A 29 3.07 17.24 -18.87
CA PRO A 29 3.37 17.16 -20.30
C PRO A 29 2.18 17.57 -21.16
N LEU A 30 2.44 18.23 -22.28
CA LEU A 30 1.41 18.63 -23.23
C LEU A 30 1.01 17.46 -24.13
N VAL A 31 -0.30 17.35 -24.34
CA VAL A 31 -0.90 16.41 -25.28
C VAL A 31 -1.46 17.21 -26.46
N SER A 32 -1.12 16.82 -27.68
CA SER A 32 -1.66 17.42 -28.90
C SER A 32 -2.04 16.36 -29.94
N ASN A 33 -2.65 16.80 -31.04
CA ASN A 33 -2.99 15.96 -32.19
C ASN A 33 -3.80 14.70 -31.83
N VAL A 34 -4.69 14.82 -30.84
CA VAL A 34 -5.52 13.68 -30.41
C VAL A 34 -6.53 13.35 -31.49
N THR A 35 -6.50 12.11 -31.97
CA THR A 35 -7.48 11.58 -32.91
C THR A 35 -8.07 10.28 -32.37
N LEU A 36 -9.31 9.99 -32.77
CA LEU A 36 -10.01 8.74 -32.47
C LEU A 36 -10.63 8.28 -33.79
N THR A 37 -10.16 7.16 -34.32
CA THR A 37 -10.54 6.66 -35.64
C THR A 37 -10.98 5.21 -35.53
N GLN A 38 -12.21 4.93 -35.96
CA GLN A 38 -12.70 3.55 -36.10
C GLN A 38 -12.13 2.91 -37.37
N ALA A 39 -11.60 1.70 -37.25
CA ALA A 39 -11.18 0.94 -38.42
C ALA A 39 -12.40 0.48 -39.24
N ALA A 40 -12.34 0.70 -40.56
CA ALA A 40 -13.45 0.49 -41.48
C ALA A 40 -14.05 -0.92 -41.38
N GLY A 41 -15.37 -1.01 -41.26
CA GLY A 41 -16.09 -2.29 -41.16
C GLY A 41 -15.85 -3.04 -39.85
N SER A 42 -15.21 -2.43 -38.85
CA SER A 42 -14.90 -3.05 -37.56
C SER A 42 -15.37 -2.17 -36.40
N ARG A 43 -15.28 -2.70 -35.17
CA ARG A 43 -15.49 -1.92 -33.94
C ARG A 43 -14.21 -1.65 -33.16
N PHE A 44 -13.07 -1.86 -33.81
CA PHE A 44 -11.78 -1.48 -33.27
C PHE A 44 -11.52 0.00 -33.54
N VAL A 45 -11.09 0.69 -32.50
CA VAL A 45 -10.78 2.13 -32.53
C VAL A 45 -9.29 2.31 -32.29
N THR A 46 -8.67 3.13 -33.11
CA THR A 46 -7.29 3.61 -32.93
C THR A 46 -7.34 5.04 -32.41
N ILE A 47 -6.63 5.28 -31.31
CA ILE A 47 -6.46 6.60 -30.72
C ILE A 47 -4.99 7.00 -30.89
N SER A 48 -4.74 8.12 -31.56
CA SER A 48 -3.39 8.65 -31.76
C SER A 48 -3.24 10.00 -31.09
N TYR A 49 -2.03 10.33 -30.65
CA TYR A 49 -1.72 11.59 -29.99
C TYR A 49 -0.21 11.87 -30.03
N THR A 50 0.18 13.10 -29.74
CA THR A 50 1.57 13.52 -29.60
C THR A 50 1.82 13.97 -28.16
N LEU A 51 2.93 13.51 -27.58
CA LEU A 51 3.46 13.96 -26.29
C LEU A 51 4.74 14.78 -26.50
N ASP A 52 4.88 15.89 -25.78
CA ASP A 52 6.09 16.70 -25.77
C ASP A 52 7.19 16.19 -24.82
N ALA A 53 6.81 15.42 -23.80
CA ALA A 53 7.70 14.83 -22.80
C ALA A 53 7.20 13.45 -22.33
N ASP A 54 8.10 12.69 -21.70
CA ASP A 54 7.76 11.42 -21.06
C ASP A 54 6.67 11.63 -20.00
N ALA A 55 5.66 10.74 -20.02
CA ALA A 55 4.46 10.93 -19.21
C ALA A 55 3.88 9.59 -18.77
N ILE A 56 3.05 9.62 -17.73
CA ILE A 56 2.09 8.56 -17.45
C ILE A 56 0.75 8.98 -18.08
N ILE A 57 0.11 8.08 -18.80
CA ILE A 57 -1.12 8.39 -19.54
C ILE A 57 -2.32 7.74 -18.89
N THR A 58 -3.33 8.54 -18.57
CA THR A 58 -4.70 8.05 -18.34
C THR A 58 -5.62 8.57 -19.43
N LEU A 59 -6.66 7.79 -19.73
CA LEU A 59 -7.57 8.06 -20.84
C LEU A 59 -9.01 7.93 -20.33
N SER A 60 -9.87 8.82 -20.80
CA SER A 60 -11.31 8.57 -20.88
C SER A 60 -11.79 8.75 -22.32
N VAL A 61 -12.89 8.10 -22.65
CA VAL A 61 -13.63 8.38 -23.89
C VAL A 61 -14.91 9.08 -23.49
N GLU A 62 -15.29 10.13 -24.20
CA GLU A 62 -16.55 10.83 -23.97
C GLU A 62 -17.41 10.84 -25.23
N THR A 63 -18.72 10.97 -25.02
CA THR A 63 -19.69 11.15 -26.10
C THR A 63 -20.58 12.31 -25.74
N ASN A 64 -20.76 13.26 -26.68
CA ASN A 64 -21.52 14.49 -26.43
C ASN A 64 -21.05 15.26 -25.16
N GLY A 65 -19.75 15.25 -24.87
CA GLY A 65 -19.18 15.91 -23.69
C GLY A 65 -19.32 15.15 -22.36
N VAL A 66 -19.86 13.93 -22.38
CA VAL A 66 -20.04 13.10 -21.18
C VAL A 66 -19.08 11.90 -21.23
N PRO A 67 -18.19 11.74 -20.23
CA PRO A 67 -17.33 10.56 -20.14
C PRO A 67 -18.13 9.26 -20.09
N LEU A 68 -17.70 8.26 -20.84
CA LEU A 68 -18.17 6.90 -20.73
C LEU A 68 -17.78 6.33 -19.36
N PRO A 69 -18.61 5.43 -18.79
CA PRO A 69 -18.26 4.77 -17.55
C PRO A 69 -17.01 3.87 -17.76
N PRO A 70 -16.17 3.66 -16.74
CA PRO A 70 -14.90 2.94 -16.90
C PRO A 70 -15.01 1.52 -17.45
N ASP A 71 -16.12 0.82 -17.16
CA ASP A 71 -16.42 -0.51 -17.68
C ASP A 71 -16.71 -0.52 -19.19
N ALA A 72 -17.15 0.60 -19.76
CA ALA A 72 -17.35 0.78 -21.19
C ALA A 72 -16.06 1.05 -21.97
N ILE A 73 -14.89 1.06 -21.33
CA ILE A 73 -13.57 1.23 -21.99
C ILE A 73 -12.52 0.23 -21.45
N SER A 74 -12.94 -0.95 -21.03
CA SER A 74 -12.10 -1.93 -20.33
C SER A 74 -11.04 -2.65 -21.18
N THR A 75 -11.19 -2.66 -22.51
CA THR A 75 -10.28 -3.33 -23.47
C THR A 75 -9.21 -2.42 -24.06
N LEU A 76 -9.03 -1.22 -23.50
CA LEU A 76 -7.96 -0.32 -23.89
C LEU A 76 -6.58 -1.00 -23.79
N SER A 77 -5.77 -0.87 -24.85
CA SER A 77 -4.46 -1.50 -24.94
C SER A 77 -3.41 -0.56 -25.55
N GLY A 78 -2.13 -0.95 -25.49
CA GLY A 78 -1.01 -0.08 -25.87
C GLY A 78 -0.59 0.83 -24.71
N ASP A 79 -0.64 2.15 -24.94
CA ASP A 79 -0.16 3.19 -24.01
C ASP A 79 -1.10 3.49 -22.84
N ALA A 80 -2.35 3.00 -22.88
CA ALA A 80 -3.34 3.29 -21.86
C ALA A 80 -2.87 2.85 -20.45
N CYS A 81 -3.01 3.76 -19.49
CA CYS A 81 -2.67 3.56 -18.07
C CYS A 81 -1.19 3.26 -17.83
N LYS A 82 -0.26 3.68 -18.69
CA LYS A 82 1.18 3.35 -18.58
C LYS A 82 2.07 4.58 -18.63
N ALA A 83 3.31 4.40 -18.15
CA ALA A 83 4.41 5.32 -18.44
C ALA A 83 4.88 5.10 -19.89
N VAL A 84 5.04 6.19 -20.63
CA VAL A 84 5.38 6.20 -22.05
C VAL A 84 6.37 7.32 -22.36
N GLN A 85 7.16 7.12 -23.42
CA GLN A 85 8.08 8.14 -23.89
C GLN A 85 7.39 9.20 -24.75
N ALA A 86 7.99 10.38 -24.83
CA ALA A 86 7.57 11.47 -25.71
C ALA A 86 7.47 11.04 -27.18
N GLY A 87 6.77 11.86 -27.97
CA GLY A 87 6.61 11.70 -29.42
C GLY A 87 5.22 11.26 -29.85
N ASN A 88 5.13 10.70 -31.05
CA ASN A 88 3.86 10.23 -31.61
C ASN A 88 3.51 8.85 -31.04
N ARG A 89 2.28 8.73 -30.55
CA ARG A 89 1.82 7.61 -29.74
C ARG A 89 0.48 7.10 -30.26
N VAL A 90 0.23 5.81 -30.00
CA VAL A 90 -0.98 5.12 -30.45
C VAL A 90 -1.45 4.15 -29.37
N MET A 91 -2.76 4.09 -29.16
CA MET A 91 -3.43 3.06 -28.38
C MET A 91 -4.64 2.54 -29.14
N THR A 92 -5.12 1.36 -28.76
CA THR A 92 -6.29 0.73 -29.38
C THR A 92 -7.35 0.39 -28.36
N TRP A 93 -8.60 0.39 -28.82
CA TRP A 93 -9.77 0.07 -28.02
C TRP A 93 -10.70 -0.85 -28.81
N ASP A 94 -11.12 -1.96 -28.21
CA ASP A 94 -12.19 -2.80 -28.76
C ASP A 94 -13.54 -2.33 -28.22
N ALA A 95 -14.05 -1.26 -28.84
CA ALA A 95 -15.37 -0.73 -28.52
C ALA A 95 -16.50 -1.74 -28.80
N GLY A 96 -16.24 -2.73 -29.64
CA GLY A 96 -17.21 -3.79 -29.92
C GLY A 96 -17.43 -4.70 -28.73
N THR A 97 -16.38 -5.00 -27.98
CA THR A 97 -16.45 -5.79 -26.75
C THR A 97 -16.99 -4.96 -25.59
N ASP A 98 -16.48 -3.74 -25.39
CA ASP A 98 -16.85 -2.94 -24.21
C ASP A 98 -18.21 -2.24 -24.32
N TRP A 99 -18.59 -1.82 -25.53
CA TRP A 99 -19.75 -0.94 -25.73
C TRP A 99 -20.63 -1.36 -26.94
N PRO A 100 -21.02 -2.65 -27.04
CA PRO A 100 -21.55 -3.27 -28.26
C PRO A 100 -22.86 -2.67 -28.80
N SER A 101 -23.68 -2.07 -27.95
CA SER A 101 -25.01 -1.60 -28.34
C SER A 101 -25.05 -0.12 -28.71
N ASN A 102 -23.89 0.55 -28.75
CA ASN A 102 -23.82 1.99 -28.91
C ASN A 102 -23.15 2.37 -30.23
N LEU A 103 -23.72 3.39 -30.89
CA LEU A 103 -23.20 3.98 -32.12
C LEU A 103 -23.23 5.51 -31.95
N THR A 104 -22.11 6.17 -32.21
CA THR A 104 -22.01 7.62 -32.14
C THR A 104 -20.92 8.13 -33.07
N GLU A 105 -21.16 9.29 -33.67
CA GLU A 105 -20.17 10.01 -34.49
C GLU A 105 -19.40 11.06 -33.66
N ASN A 106 -19.82 11.30 -32.42
CA ASN A 106 -19.30 12.36 -31.54
C ASN A 106 -18.36 11.82 -30.45
N ALA A 107 -17.84 10.60 -30.60
CA ALA A 107 -16.89 10.04 -29.64
C ALA A 107 -15.56 10.80 -29.68
N GLN A 108 -15.03 11.16 -28.51
CA GLN A 108 -13.74 11.83 -28.39
C GLN A 108 -12.89 11.17 -27.31
N ALA A 109 -11.60 10.99 -27.61
CA ALA A 109 -10.61 10.61 -26.61
C ALA A 109 -10.21 11.83 -25.77
N ARG A 110 -10.08 11.64 -24.47
CA ARG A 110 -9.58 12.61 -23.49
C ARG A 110 -8.36 12.03 -22.80
N ILE A 111 -7.20 12.42 -23.30
CA ILE A 111 -5.91 11.95 -22.82
C ILE A 111 -5.41 12.92 -21.76
N LYS A 112 -5.08 12.38 -20.59
CA LYS A 112 -4.43 13.11 -19.51
C LYS A 112 -2.99 12.61 -19.37
N ALA A 113 -2.04 13.52 -19.55
CA ALA A 113 -0.64 13.26 -19.30
C ALA A 113 -0.25 13.73 -17.90
N TRP A 114 0.35 12.82 -17.14
CA TRP A 114 0.85 13.06 -15.80
C TRP A 114 2.37 13.07 -15.84
N HIS A 115 2.96 14.06 -15.18
CA HIS A 115 4.41 14.08 -14.99
C HIS A 115 4.82 12.88 -14.10
N PRO A 116 5.90 12.15 -14.38
CA PRO A 116 6.30 10.97 -13.61
C PRO A 116 6.51 11.21 -12.10
N SER A 117 6.96 12.41 -11.70
CA SER A 117 7.07 12.83 -10.28
C SER A 117 5.73 13.21 -9.63
N TYR A 118 4.66 13.35 -10.41
CA TYR A 118 3.30 13.63 -9.93
C TYR A 118 2.33 12.62 -10.54
N PRO A 119 2.54 11.31 -10.28
CA PRO A 119 1.81 10.26 -10.98
C PRO A 119 0.37 10.15 -10.47
N PRO A 120 -0.51 9.42 -11.18
CA PRO A 120 -1.90 9.18 -10.79
C PRO A 120 -2.03 8.57 -9.38
N PRO A 121 -3.16 8.73 -8.69
CA PRO A 121 -3.31 8.30 -7.29
C PRO A 121 -3.30 6.78 -7.08
N VAL A 122 -3.50 5.97 -8.11
CA VAL A 122 -3.48 4.50 -8.01
C VAL A 122 -2.45 3.92 -8.97
N MET A 123 -1.68 2.95 -8.47
CA MET A 123 -0.73 2.14 -9.24
C MET A 123 -1.05 0.66 -9.04
N VAL A 124 -0.97 -0.15 -10.08
CA VAL A 124 -1.22 -1.60 -10.03
C VAL A 124 -0.09 -2.33 -10.72
N LEU A 125 0.51 -3.31 -10.03
CA LEU A 125 1.42 -4.28 -10.67
C LEU A 125 0.62 -5.54 -10.97
N ASP A 126 0.67 -6.00 -12.22
CA ASP A 126 0.03 -7.26 -12.64
C ASP A 126 1.02 -8.42 -12.54
N LEU A 127 0.77 -9.35 -11.62
CA LEU A 127 1.63 -10.50 -11.35
C LEU A 127 1.13 -11.78 -12.04
N SER A 128 0.10 -11.69 -12.89
CA SER A 128 -0.55 -12.85 -13.52
C SER A 128 0.42 -13.75 -14.30
N ALA A 129 1.51 -13.19 -14.83
CA ALA A 129 2.59 -13.92 -15.50
C ALA A 129 3.33 -14.94 -14.59
N GLY A 130 3.13 -14.89 -13.27
CA GLY A 130 3.67 -15.86 -12.33
C GLY A 130 5.18 -15.72 -12.08
N SER A 131 5.78 -16.78 -11.53
CA SER A 131 7.11 -16.72 -10.89
C SER A 131 8.28 -17.08 -11.82
N GLY A 132 8.01 -17.28 -13.11
CA GLY A 132 9.03 -17.60 -14.11
C GLY A 132 10.10 -16.51 -14.22
N SER A 133 11.33 -16.88 -14.56
CA SER A 133 12.43 -15.92 -14.75
C SER A 133 12.20 -14.95 -15.91
N SER A 134 11.40 -15.34 -16.91
CA SER A 134 10.98 -14.50 -18.03
C SER A 134 9.66 -13.75 -17.80
N ALA A 135 9.06 -13.89 -16.62
CA ALA A 135 7.82 -13.20 -16.32
C ALA A 135 8.03 -11.67 -16.33
N VAL A 136 7.09 -10.96 -16.93
CA VAL A 136 7.05 -9.49 -16.94
C VAL A 136 5.83 -9.10 -16.12
N TYR A 137 5.98 -8.11 -15.25
CA TYR A 137 4.90 -7.55 -14.43
C TYR A 137 4.56 -6.14 -14.92
N PRO A 138 3.59 -6.00 -15.84
CA PRO A 138 3.13 -4.69 -16.28
C PRO A 138 2.70 -3.82 -15.11
N VAL A 139 3.02 -2.54 -15.19
CA VAL A 139 2.61 -1.51 -14.22
C VAL A 139 1.57 -0.61 -14.87
N PHE A 140 0.42 -0.49 -14.21
CA PHE A 140 -0.69 0.34 -14.65
C PHE A 140 -0.98 1.45 -13.64
N TYR A 141 -1.51 2.58 -14.12
CA TYR A 141 -1.86 3.73 -13.32
C TYR A 141 -3.30 4.19 -13.59
N TYR A 142 -4.02 4.57 -12.53
CA TYR A 142 -5.42 4.95 -12.61
C TYR A 142 -5.71 6.22 -11.79
N ASP A 143 -6.71 6.98 -12.26
CA ASP A 143 -7.16 8.23 -11.64
C ASP A 143 -7.89 8.01 -10.31
N SER A 144 -8.40 6.80 -10.05
CA SER A 144 -9.04 6.43 -8.79
C SER A 144 -9.12 4.91 -8.62
N ILE A 145 -9.57 4.45 -7.45
CA ILE A 145 -9.83 3.02 -7.20
C ILE A 145 -11.09 2.56 -7.98
N GLU A 146 -12.04 3.46 -8.19
CA GLU A 146 -13.28 3.21 -8.94
C GLU A 146 -13.01 3.02 -10.44
N ALA A 147 -11.90 3.56 -10.95
CA ALA A 147 -11.44 3.37 -12.32
C ALA A 147 -10.73 2.01 -12.55
N LEU A 148 -10.55 1.20 -11.50
CA LEU A 148 -9.95 -0.12 -11.64
C LEU A 148 -10.85 -1.06 -12.47
N PRO A 149 -10.30 -1.76 -13.48
CA PRO A 149 -11.06 -2.70 -14.29
C PRO A 149 -11.70 -3.84 -13.50
N PHE A 150 -12.68 -4.50 -14.11
CA PHE A 150 -13.32 -5.73 -13.62
C PHE A 150 -14.07 -5.58 -12.28
N GLY A 151 -14.65 -4.42 -12.01
CA GLY A 151 -15.41 -4.15 -10.78
C GLY A 151 -14.54 -3.67 -9.60
N GLY A 152 -13.30 -3.24 -9.88
CA GLY A 152 -12.36 -2.74 -8.89
C GLY A 152 -12.07 -3.71 -7.74
N LEU A 153 -11.86 -3.19 -6.53
CA LEU A 153 -11.43 -4.00 -5.37
C LEU A 153 -12.44 -5.06 -4.90
N THR A 154 -13.65 -5.12 -5.48
CA THR A 154 -14.57 -6.24 -5.23
C THR A 154 -14.10 -7.53 -5.90
N ASN A 155 -13.29 -7.41 -6.96
CA ASN A 155 -12.73 -8.53 -7.68
C ASN A 155 -11.55 -9.15 -6.92
N GLN A 156 -11.54 -10.47 -6.81
CA GLN A 156 -10.53 -11.21 -6.06
C GLN A 156 -9.13 -11.12 -6.69
N ILE A 157 -9.01 -10.80 -7.99
CA ILE A 157 -7.69 -10.63 -8.65
C ILE A 157 -6.81 -9.59 -7.94
N TYR A 158 -7.40 -8.57 -7.30
CA TYR A 158 -6.66 -7.54 -6.56
C TYR A 158 -6.19 -7.98 -5.18
N ARG A 159 -6.53 -9.22 -4.78
CA ARG A 159 -6.04 -9.89 -3.58
C ARG A 159 -5.17 -11.10 -3.90
N SER A 160 -5.12 -11.58 -5.14
CA SER A 160 -4.37 -12.80 -5.50
C SER A 160 -3.29 -12.57 -6.56
N GLU A 161 -3.54 -11.73 -7.55
CA GLU A 161 -2.66 -11.60 -8.74
C GLU A 161 -2.21 -10.17 -9.03
N ARG A 162 -2.82 -9.17 -8.40
CA ARG A 162 -2.50 -7.76 -8.63
C ARG A 162 -2.17 -7.06 -7.33
N LEU A 163 -1.04 -6.36 -7.29
CA LEU A 163 -0.68 -5.47 -6.19
C LEU A 163 -1.24 -4.08 -6.47
N VAL A 164 -2.32 -3.72 -5.79
CA VAL A 164 -2.88 -2.36 -5.85
C VAL A 164 -2.21 -1.49 -4.81
N MET A 165 -1.73 -0.33 -5.23
CA MET A 165 -1.06 0.64 -4.39
C MET A 165 -1.70 2.02 -4.54
N ARG A 166 -1.80 2.75 -3.43
CA ARG A 166 -2.38 4.08 -3.37
C ARG A 166 -1.35 5.12 -3.01
N LYS A 167 -1.37 6.25 -3.72
CA LYS A 167 -0.48 7.38 -3.48
C LYS A 167 -0.81 8.03 -2.13
N ILE A 168 0.23 8.15 -1.31
CA ILE A 168 0.24 8.83 -0.03
C ILE A 168 1.13 10.07 -0.18
N GLY A 169 0.54 11.23 0.12
CA GLY A 169 1.23 12.52 -0.01
C GLY A 169 2.23 12.74 1.12
N ARG A 170 3.39 13.32 0.78
CA ARG A 170 4.37 13.84 1.72
C ARG A 170 3.73 14.82 2.70
N ALA A 171 4.08 14.72 3.98
CA ALA A 171 3.61 15.66 4.98
C ALA A 171 4.42 15.58 6.28
N ALA A 172 4.15 16.54 7.17
CA ALA A 172 4.50 16.43 8.56
C ALA A 172 3.39 15.70 9.35
N PHE A 173 3.78 14.86 10.32
CA PHE A 173 2.83 14.21 11.23
C PHE A 173 3.45 13.97 12.62
N LEU A 174 2.59 13.67 13.59
CA LEU A 174 3.02 13.28 14.93
C LEU A 174 3.11 11.75 15.02
N MET A 175 4.32 11.25 15.22
CA MET A 175 4.60 9.84 15.49
C MET A 175 4.69 9.58 16.99
N GLY A 176 4.30 8.39 17.43
CA GLY A 176 4.49 7.91 18.80
C GLY A 176 3.22 7.81 19.62
N ARG A 177 3.41 7.75 20.94
CA ARG A 177 2.34 7.60 21.93
C ARG A 177 1.65 8.93 22.15
N LEU A 178 0.44 9.08 21.61
CA LEU A 178 -0.27 10.37 21.60
C LEU A 178 -0.49 10.96 23.00
N LEU A 179 -0.60 10.11 24.02
CA LEU A 179 -0.88 10.52 25.40
C LEU A 179 0.38 10.71 26.27
N SER A 180 1.57 10.32 25.80
CA SER A 180 2.77 10.32 26.65
C SER A 180 4.06 10.74 25.95
N GLN A 181 4.22 10.46 24.65
CA GLN A 181 5.42 10.79 23.89
C GLN A 181 5.11 10.87 22.39
N THR A 182 5.01 12.09 21.86
CA THR A 182 4.94 12.32 20.41
C THR A 182 6.20 12.98 19.88
N ARG A 183 6.49 12.72 18.61
CA ARG A 183 7.65 13.23 17.87
C ARG A 183 7.18 13.76 16.53
N SER A 184 7.60 14.96 16.16
CA SER A 184 7.29 15.54 14.86
C SER A 184 8.15 14.90 13.78
N MET A 185 7.51 14.28 12.80
CA MET A 185 8.16 13.68 11.63
C MET A 185 7.79 14.48 10.39
N ILE A 186 8.69 14.57 9.43
CA ILE A 186 8.45 15.06 8.07
C ILE A 186 8.78 13.94 7.11
N LEU A 187 7.81 13.50 6.33
CA LEU A 187 8.07 12.68 5.15
C LEU A 187 8.25 13.61 3.97
N SER A 188 9.42 13.59 3.31
CA SER A 188 9.75 14.58 2.27
C SER A 188 9.27 14.20 0.86
N LYS A 189 8.96 12.92 0.65
CA LYS A 189 8.54 12.36 -0.64
C LYS A 189 7.15 11.74 -0.59
N ASP A 190 6.42 11.89 -1.69
CA ASP A 190 5.23 11.09 -1.92
C ASP A 190 5.66 9.63 -2.10
N PHE A 191 4.77 8.70 -1.77
CA PHE A 191 5.01 7.28 -2.00
C PHE A 191 3.70 6.57 -2.28
N TYR A 192 3.73 5.50 -3.05
CA TYR A 192 2.62 4.56 -3.08
C TYR A 192 2.72 3.59 -1.90
N ALA A 193 1.60 3.26 -1.27
CA ALA A 193 1.49 2.21 -0.27
C ALA A 193 0.56 1.11 -0.76
N GLY A 194 0.92 -0.16 -0.52
CA GLY A 194 0.03 -1.29 -0.77
C GLY A 194 -1.32 -1.09 -0.07
N VAL A 195 -2.41 -1.18 -0.83
CA VAL A 195 -3.78 -1.08 -0.31
C VAL A 195 -4.03 -2.17 0.73
N PHE A 196 -3.48 -3.35 0.49
CA PHE A 196 -3.49 -4.51 1.38
C PHE A 196 -2.06 -4.86 1.83
N GLU A 197 -1.96 -5.72 2.85
CA GLU A 197 -0.79 -6.56 3.07
C GLU A 197 -0.50 -7.40 1.81
N VAL A 198 0.76 -7.77 1.56
CA VAL A 198 1.09 -8.70 0.48
C VAL A 198 0.47 -10.05 0.80
N THR A 199 -0.28 -10.62 -0.14
CA THR A 199 -0.99 -11.88 0.07
C THR A 199 -0.15 -13.09 -0.26
N GLN A 200 -0.56 -14.27 0.20
CA GLN A 200 0.09 -15.53 -0.17
C GLN A 200 0.02 -15.80 -1.68
N GLY A 201 -1.07 -15.43 -2.35
CA GLY A 201 -1.19 -15.56 -3.81
C GLY A 201 -0.18 -14.66 -4.52
N GLN A 202 -0.05 -13.40 -4.09
CA GLN A 202 0.92 -12.46 -4.64
C GLN A 202 2.36 -12.89 -4.37
N TRP A 203 2.64 -13.39 -3.16
CA TRP A 203 3.92 -14.04 -2.82
C TRP A 203 4.23 -15.16 -3.80
N HIS A 204 3.32 -16.12 -3.95
CA HIS A 204 3.49 -17.25 -4.85
C HIS A 204 3.74 -16.83 -6.29
N LYS A 205 3.02 -15.82 -6.81
CA LYS A 205 3.26 -15.29 -8.15
C LYS A 205 4.67 -14.71 -8.30
N VAL A 206 5.31 -14.23 -7.24
CA VAL A 206 6.67 -13.69 -7.30
C VAL A 206 7.74 -14.76 -7.00
N THR A 207 7.53 -15.61 -6.02
CA THR A 207 8.57 -16.52 -5.50
C THR A 207 8.42 -17.95 -5.97
N GLY A 208 7.20 -18.39 -6.29
CA GLY A 208 6.84 -19.74 -6.71
C GLY A 208 6.43 -20.69 -5.58
N ASP A 209 6.39 -20.25 -4.33
CA ASP A 209 6.09 -21.08 -3.16
C ASP A 209 4.98 -20.49 -2.27
N TYR A 210 4.55 -21.25 -1.26
CA TYR A 210 3.53 -20.85 -0.28
C TYR A 210 4.04 -21.12 1.15
N PRO A 211 4.71 -20.16 1.80
CA PRO A 211 5.28 -20.36 3.14
C PRO A 211 4.24 -20.27 4.26
N GLY A 212 3.08 -19.68 3.97
CA GLY A 212 2.04 -19.39 4.95
C GLY A 212 1.48 -20.64 5.63
N PHE A 213 1.22 -20.51 6.93
CA PHE A 213 0.56 -21.49 7.76
C PHE A 213 -0.95 -21.63 7.46
N TYR A 214 -1.64 -20.54 7.12
CA TYR A 214 -3.10 -20.57 6.91
C TYR A 214 -3.45 -20.90 5.46
N THR A 215 -4.15 -22.02 5.24
CA THR A 215 -4.32 -22.63 3.91
C THR A 215 -5.72 -22.53 3.31
N VAL A 216 -6.73 -22.17 4.09
CA VAL A 216 -8.11 -21.90 3.60
C VAL A 216 -8.17 -20.47 3.05
N GLU A 217 -8.82 -20.24 1.90
CA GLU A 217 -8.82 -18.94 1.20
C GLU A 217 -7.40 -18.38 0.97
N ARG A 218 -6.42 -19.30 0.82
CA ARG A 218 -4.98 -19.05 0.88
C ARG A 218 -4.56 -17.79 0.12
N ASP A 219 -4.90 -17.72 -1.15
CA ASP A 219 -4.37 -16.69 -2.06
C ASP A 219 -4.75 -15.27 -1.65
N GLY A 220 -5.89 -15.09 -0.98
CA GLY A 220 -6.37 -13.80 -0.50
C GLY A 220 -5.91 -13.43 0.91
N ARG A 221 -5.30 -14.36 1.66
CA ARG A 221 -4.77 -14.08 3.01
C ARG A 221 -3.39 -13.43 2.94
N PRO A 222 -3.01 -12.61 3.93
CA PRO A 222 -1.66 -12.06 3.99
C PRO A 222 -0.63 -13.21 4.03
N VAL A 223 0.49 -13.01 3.37
CA VAL A 223 1.63 -13.92 3.54
C VAL A 223 2.21 -13.74 4.94
N GLU A 224 2.39 -14.84 5.63
CA GLU A 224 3.08 -14.91 6.92
C GLU A 224 4.13 -16.03 6.89
N ARG A 225 4.93 -16.15 7.96
CA ARG A 225 6.10 -17.04 7.98
C ARG A 225 7.14 -16.71 6.92
N VAL A 226 7.34 -15.42 6.71
CA VAL A 226 8.40 -14.87 5.84
C VAL A 226 9.30 -13.98 6.67
N SER A 227 10.61 -14.14 6.50
CA SER A 227 11.59 -13.33 7.21
C SER A 227 11.86 -12.01 6.47
N TYR A 228 12.41 -11.03 7.19
CA TYR A 228 12.93 -9.81 6.57
C TYR A 228 13.94 -10.14 5.46
N ASN A 229 14.78 -11.15 5.69
CA ASN A 229 15.78 -11.61 4.73
C ASN A 229 15.16 -12.20 3.45
N ASP A 230 14.06 -12.95 3.55
CA ASP A 230 13.36 -13.49 2.38
C ASP A 230 12.73 -12.37 1.54
N ILE A 231 12.27 -11.31 2.21
CA ILE A 231 11.63 -10.16 1.56
C ILE A 231 12.67 -9.29 0.86
N ARG A 232 13.80 -9.02 1.52
CA ARG A 232 14.74 -7.95 1.13
C ARG A 232 16.17 -8.40 0.87
N GLY A 233 16.66 -9.42 1.57
CA GLY A 233 18.08 -9.76 1.68
C GLY A 233 18.67 -9.40 3.05
N SER A 234 19.95 -9.71 3.23
CA SER A 234 20.67 -9.72 4.49
C SER A 234 22.08 -9.14 4.38
N THR A 235 22.71 -8.92 5.54
CA THR A 235 24.11 -8.49 5.61
C THR A 235 25.09 -9.55 5.08
N ALA A 236 24.66 -10.80 4.92
CA ALA A 236 25.47 -11.92 4.41
C ALA A 236 25.46 -12.04 2.88
N ASP A 237 24.56 -11.33 2.20
CA ASP A 237 24.54 -11.26 0.74
C ASP A 237 25.81 -10.56 0.20
N VAL A 238 26.12 -10.78 -1.09
CA VAL A 238 27.25 -10.12 -1.77
C VAL A 238 26.73 -9.45 -3.06
N PRO A 239 26.69 -8.10 -3.12
CA PRO A 239 27.01 -7.16 -2.05
C PRO A 239 26.07 -7.26 -0.85
N SER A 240 26.55 -6.84 0.32
CA SER A 240 25.78 -6.83 1.57
C SER A 240 24.51 -5.99 1.42
N ILE A 241 23.40 -6.44 1.98
CA ILE A 241 22.11 -5.75 1.97
C ILE A 241 21.75 -5.35 3.41
N ASP A 242 21.83 -4.06 3.71
CA ASP A 242 21.68 -3.56 5.08
C ASP A 242 21.05 -2.16 5.13
N TRP A 243 19.75 -2.10 5.40
CA TRP A 243 19.10 -0.82 5.66
C TRP A 243 19.54 -0.25 7.01
N PRO A 244 19.85 1.06 7.12
CA PRO A 244 19.81 2.08 6.07
C PRO A 244 21.12 2.25 5.27
N ASN A 245 22.21 1.58 5.67
CA ASN A 245 23.55 1.76 5.11
C ASN A 245 23.64 1.55 3.59
N THR A 246 22.86 0.62 3.05
CA THR A 246 22.82 0.31 1.61
C THR A 246 21.62 0.92 0.91
N GLY A 247 20.93 1.88 1.54
CA GLY A 247 19.74 2.51 0.99
C GLY A 247 18.71 1.48 0.52
N TYR A 248 18.19 1.65 -0.70
CA TYR A 248 17.14 0.78 -1.25
C TYR A 248 17.66 -0.49 -1.93
N GLU A 249 18.93 -0.86 -1.81
CA GLU A 249 19.44 -2.12 -2.39
C GLU A 249 18.73 -3.34 -1.80
N VAL A 250 18.44 -4.35 -2.65
CA VAL A 250 17.79 -5.61 -2.27
C VAL A 250 18.47 -6.79 -2.94
N SER A 251 18.47 -7.96 -2.29
CA SER A 251 19.07 -9.17 -2.86
C SER A 251 18.28 -9.63 -4.09
N PRO A 252 18.92 -9.94 -5.24
CA PRO A 252 18.20 -10.36 -6.47
C PRO A 252 17.30 -11.58 -6.28
N GLY A 253 17.66 -12.47 -5.34
CA GLY A 253 16.89 -13.69 -5.03
C GLY A 253 15.69 -13.47 -4.11
N SER A 254 15.60 -12.32 -3.44
CA SER A 254 14.52 -11.96 -2.51
C SER A 254 13.21 -11.66 -3.24
N PHE A 255 12.10 -11.60 -2.50
CA PHE A 255 10.80 -11.17 -3.04
C PHE A 255 10.91 -9.82 -3.76
N LEU A 256 11.50 -8.81 -3.12
CA LEU A 256 11.63 -7.47 -3.70
C LEU A 256 12.58 -7.45 -4.91
N GLY A 257 13.66 -8.24 -4.88
CA GLY A 257 14.58 -8.37 -6.01
C GLY A 257 13.88 -8.91 -7.27
N ARG A 258 13.09 -9.97 -7.12
CA ARG A 258 12.30 -10.57 -8.21
C ARG A 258 11.18 -9.64 -8.68
N LEU A 259 10.49 -8.97 -7.77
CA LEU A 259 9.42 -8.03 -8.11
C LEU A 259 9.96 -6.86 -8.94
N ARG A 260 11.10 -6.29 -8.55
CA ARG A 260 11.74 -5.15 -9.24
C ARG A 260 12.28 -5.53 -10.61
N SER A 261 12.95 -6.68 -10.73
CA SER A 261 13.52 -7.11 -12.02
C SER A 261 12.44 -7.38 -13.08
N ARG A 262 11.28 -7.88 -12.67
CA ARG A 262 10.16 -8.22 -13.57
C ARG A 262 9.24 -7.04 -13.88
N SER A 263 9.17 -6.04 -13.00
CA SER A 263 8.35 -4.83 -13.20
C SER A 263 9.13 -3.64 -13.77
N GLY A 264 10.45 -3.66 -13.68
CA GLY A 264 11.31 -2.51 -14.01
C GLY A 264 11.24 -1.37 -12.97
N LEU A 265 10.51 -1.55 -11.87
CA LEU A 265 10.41 -0.55 -10.82
C LEU A 265 11.65 -0.51 -9.93
N THR A 266 12.04 0.68 -9.51
CA THR A 266 13.07 0.92 -8.50
C THR A 266 12.44 1.37 -7.18
N LYS A 267 13.10 1.22 -6.03
CA LYS A 267 12.61 1.72 -4.72
C LYS A 267 11.20 1.25 -4.32
N VAL A 268 10.83 0.03 -4.74
CA VAL A 268 9.71 -0.74 -4.15
C VAL A 268 10.27 -1.51 -2.97
N ASP A 269 9.91 -1.18 -1.74
CA ASP A 269 10.54 -1.73 -0.53
C ASP A 269 9.52 -1.87 0.61
N LEU A 270 9.97 -2.36 1.77
CA LEU A 270 9.23 -2.22 3.02
C LEU A 270 9.08 -0.73 3.38
N PRO A 271 8.01 -0.32 4.08
CA PRO A 271 7.91 1.04 4.62
C PRO A 271 8.98 1.26 5.71
N THR A 272 9.43 2.51 5.89
CA THR A 272 10.04 2.89 7.17
C THR A 272 8.98 2.87 8.28
N GLU A 273 9.41 2.79 9.54
CA GLU A 273 8.50 2.81 10.68
C GLU A 273 7.63 4.08 10.70
N ALA A 274 8.23 5.22 10.33
CA ALA A 274 7.52 6.49 10.22
C ALA A 274 6.51 6.50 9.06
N GLN A 275 6.88 5.98 7.88
CA GLN A 275 5.94 5.82 6.78
C GLN A 275 4.76 4.93 7.18
N TRP A 276 5.05 3.82 7.87
CA TRP A 276 4.05 2.90 8.38
C TRP A 276 3.07 3.57 9.34
N GLU A 277 3.58 4.29 10.34
CA GLU A 277 2.69 4.96 11.29
C GLU A 277 1.85 6.05 10.62
N TYR A 278 2.45 6.83 9.72
CA TYR A 278 1.76 7.88 8.99
C TYR A 278 0.59 7.34 8.17
N MET A 279 0.84 6.28 7.39
CA MET A 279 -0.20 5.67 6.56
C MET A 279 -1.24 4.91 7.38
N CYS A 280 -0.85 4.29 8.51
CA CYS A 280 -1.78 3.67 9.44
C CYS A 280 -2.73 4.72 10.04
N ARG A 281 -2.19 5.85 10.51
CA ARG A 281 -2.97 6.95 11.12
C ARG A 281 -3.91 7.62 10.14
N ALA A 282 -3.52 7.80 8.88
CA ALA A 282 -4.33 8.46 7.85
C ALA A 282 -4.95 9.80 8.32
N GLY A 283 -4.15 10.62 9.01
CA GLY A 283 -4.56 11.92 9.56
C GLY A 283 -5.19 11.86 10.97
N THR A 284 -5.50 10.69 11.50
CA THR A 284 -6.08 10.53 12.85
C THR A 284 -5.05 10.76 13.96
N ARG A 285 -5.54 11.25 15.10
CA ARG A 285 -4.78 11.41 16.36
C ARG A 285 -5.46 10.63 17.49
N SER A 286 -5.76 9.37 17.21
CA SER A 286 -6.37 8.42 18.14
C SER A 286 -5.50 7.17 18.29
N ILE A 287 -5.85 6.31 19.26
CA ILE A 287 -5.15 5.04 19.50
C ILE A 287 -5.27 4.10 18.29
N PHE A 288 -6.46 4.05 17.69
CA PHE A 288 -6.75 3.31 16.46
C PHE A 288 -6.88 4.29 15.27
N ASN A 289 -6.95 3.76 14.06
CA ASN A 289 -7.09 4.52 12.81
C ASN A 289 -8.55 4.87 12.44
N CYS A 290 -9.53 4.55 13.30
CA CYS A 290 -10.95 4.88 13.09
C CYS A 290 -11.30 6.35 13.33
N GLY A 291 -10.36 7.16 13.82
CA GLY A 291 -10.55 8.61 14.03
C GLY A 291 -11.40 9.00 15.23
N SER A 292 -11.88 8.04 16.03
CA SER A 292 -12.64 8.34 17.23
C SER A 292 -11.72 8.84 18.36
N PRO A 293 -11.96 10.03 18.93
CA PRO A 293 -11.19 10.52 20.08
C PRO A 293 -11.48 9.73 21.37
N ASP A 294 -12.61 9.03 21.43
CA ASP A 294 -13.03 8.20 22.57
C ASP A 294 -12.49 6.75 22.47
N ALA A 295 -11.81 6.43 21.36
CA ALA A 295 -11.19 5.13 21.16
C ALA A 295 -10.16 4.85 22.26
N THR A 296 -10.40 3.78 23.00
CA THR A 296 -9.58 3.37 24.15
C THR A 296 -9.14 1.92 23.99
N LYS A 297 -7.97 1.61 24.58
CA LYS A 297 -7.48 0.22 24.75
C LYS A 297 -8.31 -0.45 25.84
N VAL A 298 -9.60 -0.70 25.60
CA VAL A 298 -10.42 -1.50 26.51
C VAL A 298 -10.17 -2.96 26.17
N GLY A 299 -9.71 -3.73 27.16
CA GLY A 299 -9.71 -5.17 27.12
C GLY A 299 -8.65 -5.85 27.99
N THR A 300 -9.04 -6.91 28.71
CA THR A 300 -8.13 -7.84 29.39
C THR A 300 -7.68 -8.92 28.38
N TYR A 301 -6.46 -9.43 28.55
CA TYR A 301 -5.87 -10.51 27.75
C TYR A 301 -6.88 -11.61 27.36
N GLY A 302 -6.88 -11.98 26.07
CA GLY A 302 -7.50 -13.19 25.54
C GLY A 302 -9.04 -13.29 25.50
N THR A 303 -9.81 -12.30 25.98
CA THR A 303 -11.29 -12.41 26.01
C THR A 303 -12.07 -11.13 25.75
N ALA A 304 -11.43 -9.96 25.78
CA ALA A 304 -12.17 -8.71 25.70
C ALA A 304 -12.34 -8.23 24.26
N GLN A 305 -13.59 -8.25 23.81
CA GLN A 305 -14.06 -7.50 22.66
C GLN A 305 -13.66 -6.03 22.78
N ASN A 306 -13.14 -5.46 21.71
CA ASN A 306 -12.97 -4.02 21.56
C ASN A 306 -13.88 -3.52 20.42
N PRO A 307 -15.00 -2.84 20.73
CA PRO A 307 -15.97 -2.39 19.74
C PRO A 307 -15.40 -1.46 18.66
N TRP A 308 -14.29 -0.77 18.96
CA TRP A 308 -13.63 0.11 18.00
C TRP A 308 -12.82 -0.68 16.98
N LEU A 309 -12.25 -1.83 17.35
CA LEU A 309 -11.48 -2.70 16.46
C LEU A 309 -12.38 -3.62 15.62
N ASP A 310 -13.53 -4.04 16.13
CA ASP A 310 -14.42 -5.00 15.45
C ASP A 310 -14.76 -4.64 14.00
N LYS A 311 -14.78 -3.34 13.68
CA LYS A 311 -15.08 -2.84 12.33
C LYS A 311 -13.85 -2.69 11.43
N ILE A 312 -12.65 -2.60 11.99
CA ILE A 312 -11.44 -2.15 11.27
C ILE A 312 -10.27 -3.13 11.35
N ALA A 313 -10.37 -4.20 12.14
CA ALA A 313 -9.25 -5.12 12.38
C ALA A 313 -9.67 -6.56 12.68
N ARG A 314 -8.86 -7.50 12.20
CA ARG A 314 -8.80 -8.88 12.67
C ARG A 314 -7.85 -8.96 13.87
N TYR A 315 -8.32 -9.38 15.04
CA TYR A 315 -7.54 -9.49 16.27
C TYR A 315 -8.00 -10.70 17.08
N SER A 316 -7.36 -10.99 18.22
CA SER A 316 -7.55 -12.26 18.94
C SER A 316 -9.02 -12.59 19.28
N TYR A 317 -9.88 -11.61 19.54
CA TYR A 317 -11.29 -11.86 19.87
C TYR A 317 -12.10 -12.38 18.68
N ASN A 318 -11.82 -11.90 17.47
CA ASN A 318 -12.57 -12.23 16.26
C ASN A 318 -11.76 -13.10 15.29
N ASP A 319 -10.66 -13.71 15.74
CA ASP A 319 -9.76 -14.54 14.92
C ASP A 319 -10.31 -15.95 14.62
N GLY A 320 -11.48 -16.31 15.15
CA GLY A 320 -12.10 -17.62 14.95
C GLY A 320 -11.45 -18.75 15.75
N ILE A 321 -10.54 -18.46 16.69
CA ILE A 321 -9.89 -19.45 17.55
C ILE A 321 -10.59 -19.49 18.92
N THR A 322 -11.24 -20.61 19.23
CA THR A 322 -11.79 -20.88 20.56
C THR A 322 -10.66 -21.08 21.58
N ARG A 323 -10.75 -20.40 22.73
CA ARG A 323 -9.76 -20.45 23.81
C ARG A 323 -10.40 -21.02 25.10
N PRO A 324 -9.75 -21.98 25.80
CA PRO A 324 -8.50 -22.66 25.45
C PRO A 324 -8.68 -23.52 24.19
N ARG A 325 -7.60 -23.75 23.43
CA ARG A 325 -7.65 -24.53 22.20
C ARG A 325 -8.06 -25.97 22.53
N THR A 326 -9.30 -26.35 22.21
CA THR A 326 -9.85 -27.68 22.54
C THR A 326 -9.64 -28.74 21.46
N ALA A 327 -9.03 -28.38 20.32
CA ALA A 327 -8.80 -29.27 19.18
C ALA A 327 -7.44 -29.04 18.51
N ASP A 328 -6.84 -30.12 18.01
CA ASP A 328 -5.58 -30.09 17.26
C ASP A 328 -5.73 -29.40 15.90
N ALA A 329 -6.90 -29.52 15.27
CA ALA A 329 -7.24 -28.85 14.01
C ALA A 329 -7.80 -27.45 14.27
N LEU A 330 -7.38 -26.47 13.47
CA LEU A 330 -7.99 -25.15 13.47
C LEU A 330 -9.35 -25.19 12.76
N PRO A 331 -10.33 -24.36 13.19
CA PRO A 331 -11.53 -24.10 12.40
C PRO A 331 -11.18 -23.61 10.99
N GLU A 332 -12.10 -23.82 10.05
CA GLU A 332 -11.93 -23.47 8.63
C GLU A 332 -11.53 -22.00 8.42
N VAL A 333 -12.06 -21.07 9.24
CA VAL A 333 -11.74 -19.64 9.19
C VAL A 333 -11.11 -19.17 10.51
N ALA A 334 -9.92 -19.70 10.81
CA ALA A 334 -9.14 -19.35 11.99
C ALA A 334 -7.89 -18.51 11.67
N GLY A 335 -7.44 -17.70 12.63
CA GLY A 335 -6.27 -16.84 12.54
C GLY A 335 -6.50 -15.63 11.65
N THR A 336 -5.63 -15.45 10.65
CA THR A 336 -5.70 -14.34 9.69
C THR A 336 -7.05 -14.31 8.96
N ALA A 337 -7.33 -13.24 8.23
CA ALA A 337 -8.47 -13.13 7.33
C ALA A 337 -7.96 -12.84 5.91
N VAL A 338 -8.83 -13.02 4.92
CA VAL A 338 -8.61 -12.47 3.58
C VAL A 338 -8.41 -10.96 3.72
N VAL A 339 -7.43 -10.40 3.02
CA VAL A 339 -7.15 -8.95 3.11
C VAL A 339 -8.37 -8.14 2.66
N GLY A 340 -8.63 -7.04 3.35
CA GLY A 340 -9.77 -6.19 3.10
C GLY A 340 -11.12 -6.73 3.58
N SER A 341 -11.13 -7.71 4.49
CA SER A 341 -12.37 -8.15 5.17
C SER A 341 -12.94 -7.12 6.16
N TYR A 342 -12.13 -6.14 6.57
CA TYR A 342 -12.53 -5.08 7.51
C TYR A 342 -12.55 -3.71 6.83
N LEU A 343 -13.11 -2.69 7.49
CA LEU A 343 -13.16 -1.35 6.93
C LEU A 343 -11.74 -0.77 6.78
N PRO A 344 -11.45 -0.05 5.69
CA PRO A 344 -10.19 0.64 5.53
C PRO A 344 -10.12 1.88 6.42
N ASN A 345 -8.91 2.44 6.57
CA ASN A 345 -8.74 3.76 7.14
C ASN A 345 -9.21 4.88 6.18
N ALA A 346 -9.11 6.14 6.62
CA ALA A 346 -9.56 7.32 5.84
C ALA A 346 -8.85 7.49 4.48
N TRP A 347 -7.72 6.82 4.26
CA TRP A 347 -7.02 6.81 2.98
C TRP A 347 -7.29 5.56 2.16
N GLY A 348 -8.21 4.67 2.56
CA GLY A 348 -8.51 3.47 1.80
C GLY A 348 -7.45 2.38 1.92
N LEU A 349 -6.61 2.40 2.97
CA LEU A 349 -5.69 1.31 3.27
C LEU A 349 -6.35 0.35 4.27
N TYR A 350 -6.30 -0.93 3.96
CA TYR A 350 -6.89 -2.01 4.74
C TYR A 350 -5.84 -2.68 5.63
N ASP A 351 -6.30 -3.26 6.73
CA ASP A 351 -5.51 -4.15 7.60
C ASP A 351 -4.22 -3.51 8.14
N THR A 352 -4.13 -2.18 8.15
CA THR A 352 -3.02 -1.47 8.82
C THR A 352 -3.06 -1.61 10.35
N LEU A 353 -4.14 -2.21 10.86
CA LEU A 353 -4.28 -2.70 12.23
C LEU A 353 -4.87 -4.11 12.16
N GLY A 354 -4.25 -5.04 12.88
CA GLY A 354 -4.71 -6.42 12.95
C GLY A 354 -4.18 -7.28 11.82
N ASN A 355 -4.84 -8.40 11.57
CA ASN A 355 -4.50 -9.43 10.57
C ASN A 355 -3.10 -10.02 10.78
N VAL A 356 -2.05 -9.50 10.16
CA VAL A 356 -0.67 -9.84 10.54
C VAL A 356 0.07 -8.62 11.06
N MET A 357 1.11 -8.87 11.86
CA MET A 357 2.10 -7.83 12.07
C MET A 357 2.84 -7.56 10.76
N GLU A 358 3.38 -6.36 10.61
CA GLU A 358 4.04 -5.97 9.38
C GLU A 358 5.50 -5.59 9.63
N TRP A 359 6.41 -6.22 8.88
CA TRP A 359 7.81 -5.80 8.81
C TRP A 359 7.95 -4.35 8.32
N VAL A 360 8.89 -3.61 8.92
CA VAL A 360 9.35 -2.30 8.43
C VAL A 360 10.88 -2.31 8.26
N LEU A 361 11.42 -1.31 7.58
CA LEU A 361 12.86 -1.20 7.30
C LEU A 361 13.72 -1.05 8.56
N ASP A 362 13.23 -0.31 9.54
CA ASP A 362 14.01 0.20 10.66
C ASP A 362 14.50 -0.91 11.62
N TYR A 363 15.74 -0.74 12.08
CA TYR A 363 16.28 -1.54 13.19
C TYR A 363 15.61 -1.18 14.53
N TRP A 364 15.43 -2.17 15.39
CA TRP A 364 15.04 -1.95 16.78
C TRP A 364 16.16 -1.23 17.54
N PRO A 365 15.91 -0.07 18.20
CA PRO A 365 16.96 0.72 18.84
C PRO A 365 17.42 0.18 20.21
N GLY A 366 17.15 -1.08 20.52
CA GLY A 366 17.47 -1.73 21.80
C GLY A 366 16.51 -1.39 22.96
N SER A 367 15.64 -0.38 22.79
CA SER A 367 14.61 0.00 23.76
C SER A 367 13.37 0.53 23.06
N ASP A 368 12.24 0.58 23.76
CA ASP A 368 10.97 1.02 23.19
C ASP A 368 10.83 2.56 23.17
N VAL A 369 11.71 3.18 22.38
CA VAL A 369 11.83 4.63 22.21
C VAL A 369 11.66 4.99 20.74
N PHE A 370 10.74 5.91 20.46
CA PHE A 370 10.51 6.45 19.12
C PHE A 370 11.68 7.34 18.67
N PRO A 371 11.97 7.41 17.34
CA PRO A 371 13.04 8.24 16.81
C PRO A 371 12.86 9.72 17.20
N ALA A 372 13.97 10.45 17.26
CA ALA A 372 13.94 11.90 17.45
C ALA A 372 13.21 12.58 16.28
N SER A 373 12.62 13.76 16.54
CA SER A 373 11.96 14.55 15.50
C SER A 373 12.91 14.88 14.35
N GLY A 374 12.43 14.79 13.13
CA GLY A 374 13.29 14.94 11.96
C GLY A 374 12.57 14.69 10.62
N VAL A 375 13.37 14.70 9.56
CA VAL A 375 12.95 14.42 8.19
C VAL A 375 13.36 13.01 7.83
N ASP A 376 12.43 12.22 7.28
CA ASP A 376 12.61 10.85 6.80
C ASP A 376 13.47 9.98 7.75
N PRO A 377 13.06 9.77 9.02
CA PRO A 377 13.82 8.93 9.93
C PRO A 377 13.93 7.50 9.36
N ALA A 378 15.16 7.00 9.32
CA ALA A 378 15.49 5.67 8.79
C ALA A 378 15.78 4.63 9.89
N GLY A 379 15.66 5.04 11.16
CA GLY A 379 16.03 4.24 12.32
C GLY A 379 17.55 4.20 12.57
N PRO A 380 18.00 3.37 13.53
CA PRO A 380 19.42 3.15 13.80
C PRO A 380 20.16 2.58 12.58
N ALA A 381 21.45 2.92 12.45
CA ALA A 381 22.30 2.42 11.37
C ALA A 381 22.64 0.94 11.49
N THR A 382 22.53 0.36 12.69
CA THR A 382 22.84 -1.06 12.97
C THR A 382 21.87 -1.61 14.02
N GLY A 383 21.72 -2.93 14.05
CA GLY A 383 20.90 -3.61 15.06
C GLY A 383 20.86 -5.13 14.86
N SER A 384 20.38 -5.86 15.87
CA SER A 384 20.23 -7.32 15.83
C SER A 384 18.81 -7.75 15.43
N SER A 385 17.85 -6.83 15.42
CA SER A 385 16.43 -7.12 15.21
C SER A 385 15.76 -5.97 14.46
N ARG A 386 14.79 -6.29 13.62
CA ARG A 386 14.00 -5.29 12.87
C ARG A 386 12.68 -5.04 13.59
N ILE A 387 12.09 -3.87 13.35
CA ILE A 387 10.79 -3.52 13.92
C ILE A 387 9.66 -4.23 13.16
N ARG A 388 8.61 -4.59 13.89
CA ARG A 388 7.30 -4.99 13.38
C ARG A 388 6.18 -4.16 14.00
N ARG A 389 5.12 -3.93 13.22
CA ARG A 389 3.99 -3.02 13.53
C ARG A 389 2.63 -3.74 13.42
N SER A 390 1.51 -3.01 13.38
CA SER A 390 0.10 -3.49 13.28
C SER A 390 -0.47 -4.19 14.52
N GLY A 391 0.28 -5.13 15.12
CA GLY A 391 -0.21 -5.99 16.21
C GLY A 391 -0.79 -7.32 15.73
N GLY A 392 -1.19 -7.44 14.46
CA GLY A 392 -1.68 -8.70 13.88
C GLY A 392 -2.88 -9.30 14.62
N VAL A 393 -3.06 -10.62 14.59
CA VAL A 393 -4.11 -11.33 15.36
C VAL A 393 -3.85 -11.42 16.87
N SER A 394 -3.11 -10.45 17.44
CA SER A 394 -2.85 -10.37 18.88
C SER A 394 -4.03 -9.75 19.63
N ASP A 395 -3.89 -9.63 20.94
CA ASP A 395 -4.87 -8.94 21.78
C ASP A 395 -5.03 -7.46 21.42
N ALA A 396 -6.24 -6.94 21.62
CA ALA A 396 -6.65 -5.58 21.25
C ALA A 396 -5.69 -4.48 21.75
N GLN A 397 -5.05 -4.66 22.90
CA GLN A 397 -4.08 -3.71 23.47
C GLN A 397 -2.81 -3.52 22.61
N TYR A 398 -2.50 -4.49 21.75
CA TYR A 398 -1.37 -4.46 20.82
C TYR A 398 -1.76 -4.03 19.42
N VAL A 399 -3.05 -4.01 19.10
CA VAL A 399 -3.54 -3.65 17.75
C VAL A 399 -3.76 -2.13 17.70
N THR A 400 -2.67 -1.36 17.73
CA THR A 400 -2.73 0.11 17.86
C THR A 400 -1.76 0.79 16.91
N THR A 401 -2.05 2.05 16.56
CA THR A 401 -1.21 2.88 15.67
C THR A 401 0.22 3.05 16.18
N GLU A 402 0.44 2.92 17.49
CA GLU A 402 1.72 3.10 18.17
C GLU A 402 2.41 1.79 18.54
N PHE A 403 1.80 0.62 18.33
CA PHE A 403 2.39 -0.66 18.74
C PHE A 403 3.59 -1.04 17.89
N ARG A 404 4.72 -1.27 18.55
CA ARG A 404 5.97 -1.69 17.92
C ARG A 404 6.63 -2.77 18.75
N TYR A 405 7.24 -3.72 18.08
CA TYR A 405 8.06 -4.73 18.75
C TYR A 405 9.17 -5.20 17.82
N LEU A 406 10.07 -6.02 18.34
CA LEU A 406 11.20 -6.54 17.58
C LEU A 406 10.96 -7.98 17.10
N GLU A 407 11.68 -8.34 16.04
CA GLU A 407 11.82 -9.72 15.57
C GLU A 407 13.20 -9.89 14.90
N SER A 408 13.75 -11.09 14.96
CA SER A 408 15.02 -11.40 14.29
C SER A 408 14.83 -11.39 12.76
N PRO A 409 15.70 -10.72 11.98
CA PRO A 409 15.48 -10.53 10.55
C PRO A 409 15.53 -11.84 9.74
N GLY A 410 16.15 -12.90 10.27
CA GLY A 410 16.16 -14.23 9.65
C GLY A 410 15.05 -15.16 10.12
N SER A 411 14.15 -14.71 10.99
CA SER A 411 13.06 -15.54 11.53
C SER A 411 11.88 -15.61 10.56
N ALA A 412 11.56 -16.82 10.09
CA ALA A 412 10.41 -17.13 9.22
C ALA A 412 9.38 -18.06 9.91
N SER A 413 9.41 -18.18 11.24
CA SER A 413 8.53 -19.10 11.98
C SER A 413 7.23 -18.47 12.48
N ASN A 414 7.12 -17.15 12.41
CA ASN A 414 6.02 -16.39 12.99
C ASN A 414 4.83 -16.33 12.02
N ASN A 415 3.75 -17.04 12.34
CA ASN A 415 2.50 -17.07 11.57
C ASN A 415 1.60 -15.84 11.80
N ASN A 416 2.10 -14.83 12.52
CA ASN A 416 1.44 -13.56 12.74
C ASN A 416 2.31 -12.39 12.26
N LEU A 417 3.22 -12.62 11.31
CA LEU A 417 4.11 -11.60 10.77
C LEU A 417 4.24 -11.76 9.25
N GLY A 418 3.75 -10.74 8.55
CA GLY A 418 3.89 -10.54 7.12
C GLY A 418 4.43 -9.15 6.83
N PHE A 419 3.97 -8.54 5.74
CA PHE A 419 4.41 -7.21 5.33
C PHE A 419 3.47 -6.58 4.31
N ARG A 420 3.62 -5.27 4.14
CA ARG A 420 3.17 -4.55 2.95
C ARG A 420 4.35 -3.84 2.30
N ILE A 421 4.16 -3.41 1.06
CA ILE A 421 5.19 -2.69 0.30
C ILE A 421 4.82 -1.22 0.10
N VAL A 422 5.85 -0.40 -0.06
CA VAL A 422 5.75 0.98 -0.55
C VAL A 422 6.61 1.18 -1.78
N LYS A 423 6.30 2.20 -2.57
CA LYS A 423 7.12 2.65 -3.70
C LYS A 423 7.31 4.16 -3.61
N ILE A 424 8.55 4.58 -3.38
CA ILE A 424 8.91 6.00 -3.33
C ILE A 424 8.71 6.65 -4.70
N ILE A 425 8.07 7.81 -4.74
CA ILE A 425 7.93 8.65 -5.94
C ILE A 425 9.08 9.67 -5.90
N ASP A 426 9.84 9.75 -7.00
CA ASP A 426 11.04 10.59 -7.09
C ASP A 426 10.78 11.98 -7.67
#